data_AF-A0A934ABC9-F1
#
_entry.id   AF-A0A934ABC9-F1
#
_cell.length_a   1.000
_cell.length_b   1.000
_cell.length_c   1.000
_cell.angle_alpha   90.00
_cell.angle_beta   90.00
_cell.angle_gamma   90.00
#
_symmetry.space_group_name_H-M   'P 1'
#
loop_
_entity.id
_entity.type
_entity.pdbx_description
1 polymer ?
#
loop_
_entity_poly.entity_id
_entity_poly.type
_entity_poly.pdbx_seq_one_letter_code
_entity_poly.pdbx_strand_id
1 'polypeptide(L)'
;MKKISEYFSWFVLLVFAGPTFMIIISWNSVPGDPLYKTKLYLEQTLVLLVSPSRDTATSLQMKYTERRLEEAKTLLSRDQSSEGLAYLQDQIVSTGTFIASSKTSADQSVQAAKYIETLQKVSKELEVQNRTITGTSSTNLLTANTSNQQINIGTQPISSPQQAVSNTSLSNATPLPQNQSALPSVGTAPSSTALANKPVVIQNTPLAVPTNSVIAAKPASVPSPTVSQVIVSHEIQATQEKIKETIKEMEKVKKDSEDNKSRNTKERDKQQKEEQKKSEDESRRINEKVSM
;
A
#
# COMPACT_ATOMS: atom_id res chain seq x y z
N MET A 1 13.10 -39.48 34.39
CA MET A 1 12.15 -38.64 33.63
C MET A 1 12.44 -37.13 33.73
N LYS A 2 12.89 -36.58 34.88
CA LYS A 2 13.14 -35.13 35.06
C LYS A 2 14.08 -34.49 34.02
N LYS A 3 15.14 -35.18 33.59
CA LYS A 3 16.08 -34.67 32.57
C LYS A 3 15.47 -34.53 31.18
N ILE A 4 14.54 -35.42 30.82
CA ILE A 4 13.88 -35.42 29.49
C ILE A 4 12.89 -34.26 29.38
N SER A 5 12.13 -33.95 30.44
CA SER A 5 11.27 -32.76 30.48
C SER A 5 12.06 -31.46 30.43
N GLU A 6 13.28 -31.44 30.99
CA GLU A 6 14.15 -30.26 30.97
C GLU A 6 14.72 -30.01 29.57
N TYR A 7 15.22 -31.05 28.89
CA TYR A 7 15.63 -30.94 27.48
C TYR A 7 14.48 -30.59 26.56
N PHE A 8 13.29 -31.14 26.80
CA PHE A 8 12.09 -30.79 26.04
C PHE A 8 11.71 -29.31 26.23
N SER A 9 11.75 -28.81 27.47
CA SER A 9 11.49 -27.39 27.76
C SER A 9 12.51 -26.46 27.09
N TRP A 10 13.80 -26.80 27.14
CA TRP A 10 14.86 -26.05 26.43
C TRP A 10 14.72 -26.11 24.91
N PHE A 11 14.34 -27.28 24.38
CA PHE A 11 14.09 -27.45 22.95
C PHE A 11 12.91 -26.58 22.51
N VAL A 12 11.79 -26.64 23.23
CA VAL A 12 10.62 -25.76 23.00
C VAL A 12 11.07 -24.30 23.05
N LEU A 13 11.79 -23.88 24.09
CA LEU A 13 12.24 -22.49 24.21
C LEU A 13 13.13 -22.05 23.06
N LEU A 14 14.10 -22.87 22.61
CA LEU A 14 14.96 -22.55 21.47
C LEU A 14 14.19 -22.50 20.15
N VAL A 15 13.27 -23.44 19.95
CA VAL A 15 12.41 -23.50 18.75
C VAL A 15 11.51 -22.28 18.64
N PHE A 16 11.03 -21.72 19.77
CA PHE A 16 10.17 -20.52 19.76
C PHE A 16 10.95 -19.20 19.87
N ALA A 17 12.10 -19.16 20.55
CA ALA A 17 12.86 -17.92 20.76
C ALA A 17 13.45 -17.36 19.46
N GLY A 18 14.02 -18.23 18.61
CA GLY A 18 14.61 -17.83 17.32
C GLY A 18 13.61 -17.10 16.40
N PRO A 19 12.47 -17.73 16.08
CA PRO A 19 11.42 -17.08 15.28
C PRO A 19 10.88 -15.80 15.92
N THR A 20 10.69 -15.78 17.25
CA THR A 20 10.18 -14.60 17.95
C THR A 20 11.11 -13.40 17.80
N PHE A 21 12.43 -13.62 17.93
CA PHE A 21 13.43 -12.55 17.75
C PHE A 21 13.44 -12.02 16.31
N MET A 22 13.32 -12.92 15.32
CA MET A 22 13.21 -12.53 13.91
C MET A 22 11.95 -11.71 13.60
N ILE A 23 10.81 -12.05 14.23
CA ILE A 23 9.57 -11.27 14.07
C ILE A 23 9.75 -9.84 14.59
N ILE A 24 10.35 -9.68 15.78
CA ILE A 24 10.54 -8.36 16.40
C ILE A 24 11.43 -7.47 15.55
N ILE A 25 12.57 -8.00 15.05
CA ILE A 25 13.52 -7.19 14.29
C ILE A 25 12.96 -6.86 12.90
N SER A 26 12.30 -7.83 12.24
CA SER A 26 11.77 -7.61 10.88
C SER A 26 10.55 -6.69 10.85
N TRP A 27 9.86 -6.47 11.98
CA TRP A 27 8.61 -5.70 12.03
C TRP A 27 8.74 -4.27 11.46
N ASN A 28 9.84 -3.60 11.78
CA ASN A 28 10.09 -2.20 11.37
C ASN A 28 10.87 -2.07 10.05
N SER A 29 11.15 -3.18 9.36
CA SER A 29 11.84 -3.13 8.08
C SER A 29 10.93 -2.55 6.98
N VAL A 30 11.50 -1.68 6.16
CA VAL A 30 10.90 -1.08 4.95
C VAL A 30 11.55 -1.66 3.69
N PRO A 31 10.95 -1.51 2.50
CA PRO A 31 11.63 -1.87 1.24
C PRO A 31 13.05 -1.30 1.17
N GLY A 32 13.97 -2.10 0.65
CA GLY A 32 15.41 -1.83 0.65
C GLY A 32 16.18 -2.38 1.86
N ASP A 33 15.53 -2.66 2.99
CA ASP A 33 16.20 -3.22 4.17
C ASP A 33 16.53 -4.72 4.00
N PRO A 34 17.66 -5.21 4.54
CA PRO A 34 18.08 -6.61 4.36
C PRO A 34 17.09 -7.62 4.96
N LEU A 35 16.35 -7.23 6.01
CA LEU A 35 15.38 -8.09 6.71
C LEU A 35 13.97 -8.00 6.14
N TYR A 36 13.73 -7.14 5.14
CA TYR A 36 12.41 -6.94 4.57
C TYR A 36 11.86 -8.19 3.86
N LYS A 37 12.75 -8.97 3.22
CA LYS A 37 12.37 -10.26 2.63
C LYS A 37 11.87 -11.25 3.70
N THR A 38 12.51 -11.25 4.87
CA THR A 38 12.07 -12.08 6.01
C THR A 38 10.70 -11.65 6.51
N LYS A 39 10.43 -10.34 6.59
CA LYS A 39 9.10 -9.80 6.91
C LYS A 39 8.04 -10.31 5.94
N LEU A 40 8.27 -10.18 4.63
CA LEU A 40 7.35 -10.66 3.59
C LEU A 40 7.06 -12.16 3.73
N TYR A 41 8.11 -12.97 3.99
CA TYR A 41 7.94 -14.41 4.17
C TYR A 41 7.12 -14.76 5.42
N LEU A 42 7.36 -14.05 6.54
CA LEU A 42 6.59 -14.23 7.77
C LEU A 42 5.12 -13.84 7.59
N GLU A 43 4.86 -12.75 6.86
CA GLU A 43 3.50 -12.31 6.55
C GLU A 43 2.75 -13.34 5.70
N GLN A 44 3.38 -13.87 4.66
CA GLN A 44 2.81 -14.95 3.84
C GLN A 44 2.52 -16.21 4.66
N THR A 45 3.44 -16.57 5.57
CA THR A 45 3.27 -17.71 6.47
C THR A 45 2.09 -17.49 7.43
N LEU A 46 1.93 -16.26 7.94
CA LEU A 46 0.83 -15.93 8.83
C LEU A 46 -0.52 -16.01 8.08
N VAL A 47 -0.60 -15.51 6.85
CA VAL A 47 -1.80 -15.65 5.99
C VAL A 47 -2.14 -17.11 5.79
N LEU A 48 -1.16 -17.97 5.47
CA LEU A 48 -1.37 -19.40 5.31
C LEU A 48 -1.92 -20.04 6.60
N LEU A 49 -1.38 -19.65 7.76
CA LEU A 49 -1.80 -20.16 9.06
C LEU A 49 -3.24 -19.78 9.41
N VAL A 50 -3.67 -18.56 9.06
CA VAL A 50 -5.05 -18.09 9.32
C VAL A 50 -6.02 -18.37 8.18
N SER A 51 -5.56 -18.92 7.05
CA SER A 51 -6.37 -19.23 5.86
C SER A 51 -7.59 -20.14 6.09
N PRO A 52 -7.64 -21.04 7.10
CA PRO A 52 -8.88 -21.77 7.42
C PRO A 52 -10.04 -20.83 7.77
N SER A 53 -9.76 -19.64 8.32
CA SER A 53 -10.73 -18.57 8.54
C SER A 53 -10.56 -17.49 7.47
N ARG A 54 -11.39 -17.54 6.42
CA ARG A 54 -11.31 -16.58 5.30
C ARG A 54 -11.49 -15.13 5.75
N ASP A 55 -12.41 -14.85 6.69
CA ASP A 55 -12.59 -13.50 7.22
C ASP A 55 -11.33 -13.01 7.94
N THR A 56 -10.68 -13.87 8.73
CA THR A 56 -9.41 -13.54 9.41
C THR A 56 -8.28 -13.32 8.41
N ALA A 57 -8.15 -14.19 7.40
CA ALA A 57 -7.14 -14.05 6.35
C ALA A 57 -7.34 -12.77 5.53
N THR A 58 -8.57 -12.45 5.15
CA THR A 58 -8.90 -11.21 4.44
C THR A 58 -8.62 -9.98 5.31
N SER A 59 -9.02 -9.99 6.58
CA SER A 59 -8.71 -8.90 7.51
C SER A 59 -7.20 -8.70 7.68
N LEU A 60 -6.43 -9.78 7.71
CA LEU A 60 -4.97 -9.71 7.76
C LEU A 60 -4.37 -9.11 6.48
N GLN A 61 -4.85 -9.53 5.31
CA GLN A 61 -4.43 -8.96 4.01
C GLN A 61 -4.76 -7.46 3.90
N MET A 62 -5.91 -7.02 4.41
CA MET A 62 -6.26 -5.60 4.50
C MET A 62 -5.29 -4.84 5.41
N LYS A 63 -4.93 -5.40 6.57
CA LYS A 63 -3.91 -4.81 7.47
C LYS A 63 -2.54 -4.73 6.80
N TYR A 64 -2.17 -5.71 5.98
CA TYR A 64 -0.94 -5.63 5.19
C TYR A 64 -1.03 -4.55 4.11
N THR A 65 -2.18 -4.34 3.48
CA THR A 65 -2.39 -3.22 2.56
C THR A 65 -2.13 -1.87 3.26
N GLU A 66 -2.73 -1.64 4.44
CA GLU A 66 -2.48 -0.42 5.22
C GLU A 66 -1.01 -0.30 5.65
N ARG A 67 -0.37 -1.41 6.02
CA ARG A 67 1.05 -1.41 6.36
C ARG A 67 1.93 -1.04 5.17
N ARG A 68 1.67 -1.58 3.97
CA ARG A 68 2.42 -1.21 2.75
C ARG A 68 2.21 0.26 2.39
N LEU A 69 1.05 0.83 2.70
CA LEU A 69 0.84 2.28 2.58
C LEU A 69 1.75 3.06 3.53
N GLU A 70 1.84 2.68 4.80
CA GLU A 70 2.73 3.37 5.76
C GLU A 70 4.20 3.26 5.38
N GLU A 71 4.63 2.11 4.89
CA GLU A 71 5.99 1.92 4.37
C GLU A 71 6.25 2.79 3.13
N ALA A 72 5.29 2.83 2.20
CA ALA A 72 5.37 3.71 1.04
C ALA A 72 5.46 5.18 1.47
N LYS A 73 4.61 5.65 2.39
CA LYS A 73 4.65 7.01 2.94
C LYS A 73 5.99 7.32 3.60
N THR A 74 6.54 6.35 4.34
CA THR A 74 7.86 6.49 4.99
C THR A 74 8.96 6.69 3.94
N LEU A 75 9.00 5.86 2.90
CA LEU A 75 9.99 5.98 1.82
C LEU A 75 9.82 7.23 0.97
N LEU A 76 8.57 7.61 0.68
CA LEU A 76 8.24 8.83 -0.03
C LEU A 76 8.68 10.09 0.74
N SER A 77 8.55 10.06 2.07
CA SER A 77 8.92 11.20 2.92
C SER A 77 10.41 11.25 3.23
N ARG A 78 11.05 10.09 3.43
CA ARG A 78 12.48 10.00 3.81
C ARG A 78 13.40 10.19 2.61
N ASP A 79 13.14 9.46 1.52
CA ASP A 79 14.08 9.30 0.41
C ASP A 79 13.49 9.75 -0.94
N GLN A 80 12.24 10.19 -0.98
CA GLN A 80 11.47 10.38 -2.23
C GLN A 80 11.54 9.12 -3.13
N SER A 81 11.52 7.94 -2.51
CA SER A 81 11.57 6.67 -3.23
C SER A 81 10.15 6.16 -3.51
N SER A 82 9.92 5.74 -4.74
CA SER A 82 8.68 5.07 -5.16
C SER A 82 8.68 3.56 -4.90
N GLU A 83 9.76 2.98 -4.35
CA GLU A 83 9.89 1.54 -4.16
C GLU A 83 8.75 0.94 -3.33
N GLY A 84 8.31 1.62 -2.27
CA GLY A 84 7.18 1.17 -1.46
C GLY A 84 5.84 1.16 -2.19
N LEU A 85 5.67 1.98 -3.24
CA LEU A 85 4.44 2.01 -4.03
C LEU A 85 4.24 0.72 -4.83
N ALA A 86 5.32 0.12 -5.34
CA ALA A 86 5.25 -1.16 -6.05
C ALA A 86 4.73 -2.28 -5.13
N TYR A 87 5.27 -2.37 -3.91
CA TYR A 87 4.79 -3.34 -2.91
C TYR A 87 3.35 -3.10 -2.49
N LEU A 88 2.93 -1.84 -2.41
CA LEU A 88 1.53 -1.49 -2.15
C LEU A 88 0.62 -1.94 -3.29
N GLN A 89 0.99 -1.70 -4.56
CA GLN A 89 0.22 -2.15 -5.71
C GLN A 89 0.07 -3.68 -5.74
N ASP A 90 1.16 -4.41 -5.52
CA ASP A 90 1.15 -5.87 -5.48
C ASP A 90 0.22 -6.39 -4.37
N GLN A 91 0.31 -5.79 -3.17
CA GLN A 91 -0.56 -6.14 -2.05
C GLN A 91 -2.03 -5.83 -2.34
N ILE A 92 -2.31 -4.75 -3.08
CA ILE A 92 -3.68 -4.38 -3.47
C ILE A 92 -4.29 -5.44 -4.39
N VAL A 93 -3.57 -5.81 -5.44
CA VAL A 93 -4.01 -6.82 -6.40
C VAL A 93 -4.14 -8.19 -5.72
N SER A 94 -3.17 -8.57 -4.89
CA SER A 94 -3.19 -9.84 -4.14
C SER A 94 -4.41 -9.94 -3.22
N THR A 95 -4.73 -8.86 -2.49
CA THR A 95 -5.90 -8.84 -1.59
C THR A 95 -7.21 -8.89 -2.39
N GLY A 96 -7.32 -8.12 -3.47
CA GLY A 96 -8.50 -8.14 -4.36
C GLY A 96 -8.76 -9.51 -4.96
N THR A 97 -7.72 -10.15 -5.50
CA THR A 97 -7.81 -11.51 -6.07
C THR A 97 -8.14 -12.55 -5.00
N PHE A 98 -7.60 -12.44 -3.78
CA PHE A 98 -7.95 -13.31 -2.66
C PHE A 98 -9.44 -13.25 -2.32
N ILE A 99 -10.02 -12.05 -2.26
CA ILE A 99 -11.46 -11.84 -2.00
C ILE A 99 -12.30 -12.37 -3.17
N ALA A 100 -11.92 -12.06 -4.41
CA ALA A 100 -12.60 -12.52 -5.62
C ALA A 100 -12.63 -14.06 -5.74
N SER A 101 -11.61 -14.76 -5.22
CA SER A 101 -11.51 -16.22 -5.25
C SER A 101 -12.38 -16.97 -4.22
N SER A 102 -13.11 -16.25 -3.36
CA SER A 102 -13.92 -16.88 -2.31
C SER A 102 -15.16 -17.59 -2.87
N LYS A 103 -15.46 -18.79 -2.35
CA LYS A 103 -16.60 -19.62 -2.81
C LYS A 103 -17.95 -19.17 -2.26
N THR A 104 -17.96 -18.46 -1.14
CA THR A 104 -19.18 -18.07 -0.43
C THR A 104 -19.57 -16.66 -0.84
N SER A 105 -20.66 -16.51 -1.60
CA SER A 105 -21.11 -15.19 -2.05
C SER A 105 -21.36 -14.24 -0.88
N ALA A 106 -22.11 -14.65 0.16
CA ALA A 106 -22.44 -13.78 1.28
C ALA A 106 -21.21 -13.14 1.96
N ASP A 107 -20.15 -13.91 2.22
CA ASP A 107 -18.92 -13.41 2.83
C ASP A 107 -18.11 -12.56 1.85
N GLN A 108 -18.15 -12.91 0.56
CA GLN A 108 -17.48 -12.18 -0.51
C GLN A 108 -17.97 -10.74 -0.64
N SER A 109 -19.28 -10.50 -0.60
CA SER A 109 -19.85 -9.14 -0.69
C SER A 109 -19.43 -8.28 0.51
N VAL A 110 -19.48 -8.84 1.73
CA VAL A 110 -19.07 -8.14 2.96
C VAL A 110 -17.57 -7.82 2.92
N GLN A 111 -16.74 -8.77 2.50
CA GLN A 111 -15.29 -8.59 2.40
C GLN A 111 -14.92 -7.57 1.32
N ALA A 112 -15.57 -7.62 0.15
CA ALA A 112 -15.38 -6.64 -0.91
C ALA A 112 -15.75 -5.22 -0.45
N ALA A 113 -16.86 -5.06 0.29
CA ALA A 113 -17.27 -3.77 0.83
C ALA A 113 -16.24 -3.20 1.82
N LYS A 114 -15.76 -4.00 2.78
CA LYS A 114 -14.67 -3.60 3.71
C LYS A 114 -13.39 -3.22 2.96
N TYR A 115 -13.10 -3.93 1.87
CA TYR A 115 -11.88 -3.67 1.12
C TYR A 115 -11.96 -2.39 0.30
N ILE A 116 -13.12 -2.10 -0.30
CA ILE A 116 -13.37 -0.81 -0.96
C ILE A 116 -13.14 0.36 0.01
N GLU A 117 -13.63 0.26 1.25
CA GLU A 117 -13.39 1.29 2.27
C GLU A 117 -11.89 1.46 2.57
N THR A 118 -11.17 0.34 2.70
CA THR A 118 -9.71 0.35 2.92
C THR A 118 -9.01 1.02 1.73
N LEU A 119 -9.39 0.69 0.50
CA LEU A 119 -8.82 1.28 -0.72
C LEU A 119 -9.12 2.78 -0.86
N GLN A 120 -10.32 3.22 -0.46
CA GLN A 120 -10.67 4.65 -0.44
C GLN A 120 -9.81 5.41 0.57
N LYS A 121 -9.56 4.84 1.75
CA LYS A 121 -8.63 5.40 2.74
C LYS A 121 -7.21 5.50 2.17
N VAL A 122 -6.70 4.42 1.58
CA VAL A 122 -5.37 4.38 0.96
C VAL A 122 -5.24 5.43 -0.14
N SER A 123 -6.23 5.52 -1.03
CA SER A 123 -6.29 6.52 -2.10
C SER A 123 -6.23 7.94 -1.54
N LYS A 124 -7.03 8.26 -0.52
CA LYS A 124 -7.04 9.58 0.12
C LYS A 124 -5.67 9.93 0.72
N GLU A 125 -5.04 9.00 1.42
CA GLU A 125 -3.74 9.24 2.05
C GLU A 125 -2.62 9.43 1.02
N LEU A 126 -2.62 8.66 -0.07
CA LEU A 126 -1.68 8.85 -1.17
C LEU A 126 -1.88 10.20 -1.88
N GLU A 127 -3.12 10.69 -2.00
CA GLU A 127 -3.38 12.00 -2.60
C GLU A 127 -2.81 13.13 -1.71
N VAL A 128 -2.98 13.03 -0.39
CA VAL A 128 -2.36 13.95 0.58
C VAL A 128 -0.83 13.92 0.46
N GLN A 129 -0.25 12.72 0.36
CA GLN A 129 1.19 12.56 0.19
C GLN A 129 1.67 13.18 -1.13
N ASN A 130 0.95 12.99 -2.24
CA ASN A 130 1.30 13.58 -3.53
C ASN A 130 1.33 15.11 -3.46
N ARG A 131 0.30 15.73 -2.87
CA ARG A 131 0.23 17.20 -2.69
C ARG A 131 1.39 17.73 -1.85
N THR A 132 1.81 16.97 -0.84
CA THR A 132 2.95 17.30 0.02
C THR A 132 4.26 17.30 -0.78
N ILE A 133 4.45 16.32 -1.66
CA ILE A 133 5.65 16.20 -2.51
C ILE A 133 5.68 17.25 -3.61
N THR A 134 4.54 17.56 -4.23
CA THR A 134 4.44 18.57 -5.31
C THR A 134 4.35 20.01 -4.80
N GLY A 135 4.51 20.24 -3.49
CA GLY A 135 4.49 21.57 -2.88
C GLY A 135 3.15 22.29 -2.98
N THR A 136 2.06 21.57 -3.27
CA THR A 136 0.71 22.13 -3.45
C THR A 136 -0.04 22.09 -2.12
N SER A 137 0.55 22.71 -1.08
CA SER A 137 -0.06 22.79 0.25
C SER A 137 -1.18 23.86 0.25
N SER A 138 -2.41 23.45 -0.05
CA SER A 138 -3.58 24.13 0.50
C SER A 138 -3.96 23.43 1.79
N THR A 139 -3.58 24.05 2.91
CA THR A 139 -3.99 23.71 4.27
C THR A 139 -5.51 23.61 4.34
N ASN A 140 -6.04 22.41 4.50
CA ASN A 140 -7.35 22.16 5.11
C ASN A 140 -7.33 20.77 5.76
N LEU A 141 -6.73 20.72 6.96
CA LEU A 141 -6.97 19.66 7.92
C LEU A 141 -8.39 19.84 8.47
N LEU A 142 -9.37 19.09 7.95
CA LEU A 142 -10.66 18.96 8.62
C LEU A 142 -10.53 17.97 9.79
N THR A 143 -10.22 18.52 10.96
CA THR A 143 -10.67 17.97 12.24
C THR A 143 -12.18 18.20 12.30
N ALA A 144 -12.98 17.16 12.09
CA ALA A 144 -14.42 17.23 12.31
C ALA A 144 -14.68 17.25 13.82
N ASN A 145 -15.04 18.42 14.36
CA ASN A 145 -15.74 18.51 15.62
C ASN A 145 -17.00 19.35 15.43
N THR A 146 -18.12 18.73 15.77
CA THR A 146 -19.49 19.20 15.66
C THR A 146 -19.72 20.49 16.44
N SER A 147 -20.20 21.56 15.79
CA SER A 147 -21.35 22.36 16.26
C SER A 147 -21.79 23.40 15.22
N ASN A 148 -23.09 23.62 15.18
CA ASN A 148 -23.84 24.48 14.27
C ASN A 148 -23.27 25.91 14.10
N GLN A 149 -23.26 26.41 12.85
CA GLN A 149 -24.07 27.58 12.45
C GLN A 149 -23.97 27.87 10.94
N GLN A 150 -25.08 28.42 10.45
CA GLN A 150 -25.47 28.69 9.06
C GLN A 150 -24.97 30.08 8.59
N ILE A 151 -25.11 30.33 7.28
CA ILE A 151 -25.07 31.61 6.51
C ILE A 151 -23.64 32.21 6.31
N ASN A 152 -23.19 32.75 5.15
CA ASN A 152 -23.86 33.36 4.01
C ASN A 152 -22.96 33.44 2.76
N ILE A 153 -23.58 33.64 1.60
CA ILE A 153 -23.08 33.65 0.22
C ILE A 153 -22.31 34.94 -0.11
N GLY A 154 -21.24 34.86 -0.91
CA GLY A 154 -20.50 35.99 -1.47
C GLY A 154 -19.76 35.64 -2.77
N THR A 155 -20.27 36.19 -3.85
CA THR A 155 -20.06 36.00 -5.30
C THR A 155 -18.71 36.48 -5.87
N GLN A 156 -18.32 35.93 -7.05
CA GLN A 156 -17.52 36.51 -8.18
C GLN A 156 -16.24 35.72 -8.59
N PRO A 157 -15.79 35.76 -9.88
CA PRO A 157 -15.68 34.54 -10.70
C PRO A 157 -14.37 34.38 -11.53
N ILE A 158 -14.28 33.24 -12.23
CA ILE A 158 -13.59 32.96 -13.53
C ILE A 158 -12.08 33.26 -13.68
N SER A 159 -11.31 32.22 -14.01
CA SER A 159 -10.37 32.21 -15.16
C SER A 159 -9.98 30.78 -15.56
N SER A 160 -10.15 30.49 -16.85
CA SER A 160 -9.87 29.22 -17.54
C SER A 160 -8.36 28.96 -17.71
N PRO A 161 -7.88 27.70 -17.79
CA PRO A 161 -6.58 27.41 -18.39
C PRO A 161 -6.72 27.23 -19.90
N GLN A 162 -6.04 28.10 -20.64
CA GLN A 162 -5.87 28.07 -22.09
C GLN A 162 -4.81 27.02 -22.47
N GLN A 163 -5.10 26.26 -23.53
CA GLN A 163 -4.21 25.26 -24.14
C GLN A 163 -2.90 25.89 -24.63
N ALA A 164 -1.78 25.21 -24.41
CA ALA A 164 -0.56 25.38 -25.19
C ALA A 164 -0.09 24.00 -25.70
N VAL A 165 -0.36 23.77 -26.98
CA VAL A 165 0.33 22.80 -27.84
C VAL A 165 1.71 23.34 -28.18
N SER A 166 2.76 22.51 -28.08
CA SER A 166 3.74 22.29 -29.16
C SER A 166 4.87 21.33 -28.77
N ASN A 167 4.91 20.23 -29.53
CA ASN A 167 6.06 19.67 -30.24
C ASN A 167 7.05 18.74 -29.52
N THR A 168 6.81 17.46 -29.80
CA THR A 168 7.74 16.35 -29.95
C THR A 168 9.08 16.73 -30.60
N SER A 169 10.18 16.35 -29.97
CA SER A 169 11.39 15.93 -30.67
C SER A 169 11.96 14.68 -29.99
N LEU A 170 11.94 13.61 -30.77
CA LEU A 170 12.43 12.27 -30.50
C LEU A 170 13.96 12.28 -30.40
N SER A 171 14.53 11.64 -29.38
CA SER A 171 15.93 11.20 -29.39
C SER A 171 16.03 9.87 -28.67
N ASN A 172 16.09 8.81 -29.48
CA ASN A 172 16.47 7.47 -29.07
C ASN A 172 17.94 7.47 -28.64
N ALA A 173 18.22 7.03 -27.42
CA ALA A 173 19.51 6.46 -27.06
C ALA A 173 19.30 5.39 -25.99
N THR A 174 19.39 4.13 -26.43
CA THR A 174 19.49 2.93 -25.60
C THR A 174 20.93 2.80 -25.10
N PRO A 175 21.15 2.52 -23.80
CA PRO A 175 22.35 1.81 -23.39
C PRO A 175 22.03 0.39 -22.90
N LEU A 176 22.70 -0.58 -23.52
CA LEU A 176 22.89 -1.94 -23.06
C LEU A 176 23.64 -1.96 -21.70
N PRO A 177 23.32 -2.86 -20.76
CA PRO A 177 24.18 -3.10 -19.60
C PRO A 177 25.41 -3.94 -20.02
N GLN A 178 26.61 -3.37 -19.83
CA GLN A 178 27.85 -4.14 -19.90
C GLN A 178 28.02 -4.98 -18.63
N ASN A 179 28.04 -6.28 -18.86
CA ASN A 179 28.43 -7.34 -17.94
C ASN A 179 29.96 -7.36 -17.85
N GLN A 180 30.55 -7.14 -16.67
CA GLN A 180 31.93 -7.53 -16.39
C GLN A 180 32.00 -8.35 -15.10
N SER A 181 32.19 -9.65 -15.31
CA SER A 181 32.70 -10.58 -14.31
C SER A 181 34.17 -10.27 -14.01
N ALA A 182 34.53 -10.24 -12.72
CA ALA A 182 35.88 -10.56 -12.28
C ALA A 182 35.79 -11.33 -10.95
N LEU A 183 36.35 -12.54 -10.97
CA LEU A 183 36.56 -13.43 -9.82
C LEU A 183 37.72 -12.92 -8.93
N PRO A 184 37.89 -13.46 -7.70
CA PRO A 184 38.74 -12.89 -6.66
C PRO A 184 40.21 -13.32 -6.80
N SER A 185 41.12 -12.42 -6.42
CA SER A 185 42.53 -12.76 -6.17
C SER A 185 42.85 -12.57 -4.69
N VAL A 186 43.43 -13.63 -4.12
CA VAL A 186 44.00 -13.77 -2.78
C VAL A 186 45.25 -12.90 -2.65
N GLY A 187 45.52 -12.34 -1.47
CA GLY A 187 46.87 -11.86 -1.12
C GLY A 187 46.96 -10.77 -0.05
N THR A 188 47.07 -11.20 1.22
CA THR A 188 47.99 -10.70 2.27
C THR A 188 48.21 -9.18 2.50
N ALA A 189 47.89 -8.75 3.72
CA ALA A 189 48.51 -7.61 4.42
C ALA A 189 50.04 -7.84 4.62
N PRO A 190 50.89 -6.81 4.81
CA PRO A 190 50.96 -6.11 6.10
C PRO A 190 51.27 -4.59 6.07
N SER A 191 51.22 -4.02 7.26
CA SER A 191 51.51 -2.66 7.78
C SER A 191 52.72 -1.90 7.22
N SER A 192 52.65 -0.56 7.16
CA SER A 192 53.54 0.34 7.94
C SER A 192 53.22 1.85 7.75
N THR A 193 53.62 2.59 8.77
CA THR A 193 53.57 4.03 9.10
C THR A 193 54.50 4.95 8.31
N ALA A 194 54.11 6.22 8.09
CA ALA A 194 54.96 7.44 8.13
C ALA A 194 54.08 8.69 7.85
N LEU A 195 53.81 9.61 8.78
CA LEU A 195 54.62 10.75 9.26
C LEU A 195 55.00 11.82 8.20
N ALA A 196 54.45 13.02 8.43
CA ALA A 196 55.01 14.36 8.18
C ALA A 196 55.39 14.80 6.75
N ASN A 197 54.72 15.85 6.24
CA ASN A 197 55.36 17.17 6.13
C ASN A 197 54.37 18.30 5.76
N LYS A 198 54.52 19.39 6.50
CA LYS A 198 53.92 20.72 6.28
C LYS A 198 54.90 21.54 5.41
N PRO A 199 54.43 22.52 4.64
CA PRO A 199 54.98 23.87 4.85
C PRO A 199 53.93 24.98 4.90
N VAL A 200 54.31 26.01 5.65
CA VAL A 200 53.67 27.32 5.87
C VAL A 200 54.13 28.29 4.80
N VAL A 201 53.25 29.15 4.24
CA VAL A 201 53.57 30.53 3.79
C VAL A 201 52.33 31.46 3.81
N ILE A 202 52.35 32.46 4.71
CA ILE A 202 52.13 33.93 4.59
C ILE A 202 50.93 34.43 3.74
N GLN A 203 49.85 34.93 4.35
CA GLN A 203 49.54 36.35 4.73
C GLN A 203 49.50 37.34 3.54
N ASN A 204 48.33 37.92 3.30
CA ASN A 204 48.13 39.29 2.79
C ASN A 204 46.65 39.69 2.98
N THR A 205 46.40 40.54 3.97
CA THR A 205 45.18 41.35 4.11
C THR A 205 45.30 42.60 3.24
N PRO A 206 44.20 43.03 2.61
CA PRO A 206 43.89 44.46 2.66
C PRO A 206 42.43 44.78 3.04
N LEU A 207 42.33 46.04 3.43
CA LEU A 207 41.30 46.79 4.13
C LEU A 207 39.97 46.95 3.37
N ALA A 208 38.91 47.15 4.15
CA ALA A 208 37.51 47.29 3.75
C ALA A 208 37.18 48.57 2.95
N VAL A 209 36.18 48.46 2.09
CA VAL A 209 35.35 49.57 1.58
C VAL A 209 33.87 49.15 1.71
N PRO A 210 33.02 49.86 2.47
CA PRO A 210 31.59 49.58 2.48
C PRO A 210 30.92 50.24 1.26
N THR A 211 30.55 49.42 0.27
CA THR A 211 29.66 49.84 -0.82
C THR A 211 28.23 49.48 -0.43
N ASN A 212 27.41 50.48 -0.13
CA ASN A 212 25.97 50.33 0.02
C ASN A 212 25.36 49.94 -1.33
N SER A 213 25.23 48.63 -1.56
CA SER A 213 24.43 48.10 -2.66
C SER A 213 22.97 48.07 -2.22
N VAL A 214 22.15 48.87 -2.89
CA VAL A 214 20.68 48.80 -2.84
C VAL A 214 20.29 47.37 -3.19
N ILE A 215 19.74 46.64 -2.21
CA ILE A 215 19.19 45.30 -2.40
C ILE A 215 17.91 45.44 -3.24
N ALA A 216 18.06 45.35 -4.56
CA ALA A 216 16.96 44.98 -5.43
C ALA A 216 16.57 43.55 -5.06
N ALA A 217 15.40 43.39 -4.44
CA ALA A 217 14.85 42.09 -4.08
C ALA A 217 14.80 41.20 -5.33
N LYS A 218 15.65 40.17 -5.33
CA LYS A 218 15.60 39.06 -6.30
C LYS A 218 14.18 38.49 -6.22
N PRO A 219 13.39 38.46 -7.32
CA PRO A 219 12.09 37.82 -7.30
C PRO A 219 12.28 36.37 -6.87
N ALA A 220 11.51 35.95 -5.86
CA ALA A 220 11.51 34.59 -5.36
C ALA A 220 11.27 33.64 -6.54
N SER A 221 12.32 32.94 -6.97
CA SER A 221 12.21 31.90 -7.98
C SER A 221 11.34 30.80 -7.39
N VAL A 222 10.15 30.61 -7.96
CA VAL A 222 9.31 29.45 -7.69
C VAL A 222 10.17 28.20 -7.92
N PRO A 223 10.39 27.34 -6.92
CA PRO A 223 11.20 26.16 -7.09
C PRO A 223 10.52 25.24 -8.12
N SER A 224 11.19 25.02 -9.25
CA SER A 224 10.77 24.03 -10.23
C SER A 224 10.94 22.63 -9.61
N PRO A 225 9.98 21.70 -9.76
CA PRO A 225 10.07 20.39 -9.15
C PRO A 225 11.31 19.63 -9.66
N THR A 226 12.03 19.00 -8.74
CA THR A 226 13.19 18.13 -9.06
C THR A 226 12.71 16.93 -9.88
N VAL A 227 13.53 16.42 -10.82
CA VAL A 227 13.21 15.22 -11.64
C VAL A 227 12.70 14.05 -10.81
N SER A 228 13.26 13.81 -9.63
CA SER A 228 12.79 12.78 -8.69
C SER A 228 11.33 12.99 -8.22
N GLN A 229 10.89 14.23 -8.00
CA GLN A 229 9.52 14.54 -7.59
C GLN A 229 8.51 14.25 -8.70
N VAL A 230 8.90 14.50 -9.97
CA VAL A 230 8.05 14.21 -11.14
C VAL A 230 7.85 12.70 -11.29
N ILE A 231 8.92 11.92 -11.18
CA ILE A 231 8.86 10.45 -11.25
C ILE A 231 7.97 9.90 -10.12
N VAL A 232 8.21 10.35 -8.89
CA VAL A 232 7.42 9.92 -7.73
C VAL A 232 5.94 10.29 -7.87
N SER A 233 5.63 11.49 -8.32
CA SER A 233 4.22 11.90 -8.53
C SER A 233 3.54 11.03 -9.59
N HIS A 234 4.26 10.67 -10.66
CA HIS A 234 3.75 9.75 -11.68
C HIS A 234 3.47 8.35 -11.11
N GLU A 235 4.37 7.81 -10.28
CA GLU A 235 4.16 6.51 -9.62
C GLU A 235 2.99 6.53 -8.62
N ILE A 236 2.80 7.64 -7.90
CA ILE A 236 1.61 7.81 -7.05
C ILE A 236 0.34 7.81 -7.91
N GLN A 237 0.33 8.50 -9.05
CA GLN A 237 -0.82 8.50 -9.97
C GLN A 237 -1.10 7.11 -10.55
N ALA A 238 -0.07 6.36 -10.95
CA ALA A 238 -0.22 4.98 -11.41
C ALA A 238 -0.84 4.09 -10.31
N THR A 239 -0.40 4.26 -9.07
CA THR A 239 -0.96 3.55 -7.91
C THR A 239 -2.43 3.92 -7.68
N GLN A 240 -2.79 5.20 -7.84
CA GLN A 240 -4.18 5.66 -7.74
C GLN A 240 -5.08 5.05 -8.82
N GLU A 241 -4.62 4.98 -10.05
CA GLU A 241 -5.37 4.32 -11.13
C GLU A 241 -5.55 2.82 -10.85
N LYS A 242 -4.52 2.16 -10.30
CA LYS A 242 -4.64 0.76 -9.87
C LYS A 242 -5.66 0.59 -8.76
N ILE A 243 -5.69 1.49 -7.76
CA ILE A 243 -6.71 1.49 -6.71
C ILE A 243 -8.11 1.63 -7.30
N LYS A 244 -8.32 2.57 -8.24
CA LYS A 244 -9.61 2.76 -8.91
C LYS A 244 -10.06 1.52 -9.68
N GLU A 245 -9.13 0.88 -10.40
CA GLU A 245 -9.38 -0.37 -11.11
C GLU A 245 -9.83 -1.47 -10.13
N THR A 246 -9.11 -1.65 -9.02
CA THR A 246 -9.45 -2.66 -8.01
C THR A 246 -10.76 -2.35 -7.30
N ILE A 247 -11.08 -1.07 -7.01
CA ILE A 247 -12.40 -0.68 -6.47
C ILE A 247 -13.51 -1.11 -7.44
N LYS A 248 -13.37 -0.80 -8.73
CA LYS A 248 -14.35 -1.19 -9.75
C LYS A 248 -14.53 -2.70 -9.83
N GLU A 249 -13.44 -3.46 -9.74
CA GLU A 249 -13.49 -4.92 -9.70
C GLU A 249 -14.22 -5.43 -8.43
N MET A 250 -13.92 -4.85 -7.27
CA MET A 250 -14.58 -5.22 -6.01
C MET A 250 -16.06 -4.84 -5.98
N GLU A 251 -16.46 -3.72 -6.60
CA GLU A 251 -17.87 -3.37 -6.78
C GLU A 251 -18.60 -4.40 -7.64
N LYS A 252 -17.96 -4.86 -8.71
CA LYS A 252 -18.50 -5.94 -9.55
C LYS A 252 -18.63 -7.24 -8.75
N VAL A 253 -17.59 -7.64 -8.02
CA VAL A 253 -17.60 -8.83 -7.15
C VAL A 253 -18.72 -8.76 -6.11
N LYS A 254 -18.89 -7.59 -5.46
CA LYS A 254 -19.97 -7.35 -4.50
C LYS A 254 -21.35 -7.55 -5.14
N LYS A 255 -21.57 -6.95 -6.31
CA LYS A 255 -22.85 -7.04 -7.04
C LYS A 255 -23.15 -8.48 -7.51
N ASP A 256 -22.18 -9.13 -8.13
CA ASP A 256 -22.32 -10.51 -8.63
C ASP A 256 -22.65 -11.48 -7.48
N SER A 257 -22.06 -11.25 -6.31
CA SER A 257 -22.36 -11.99 -5.09
C SER A 257 -23.79 -11.75 -4.57
N GLU A 258 -24.24 -10.50 -4.50
CA GLU A 258 -25.60 -10.14 -4.04
C GLU A 258 -26.70 -10.70 -4.95
N ASP A 259 -26.47 -10.65 -6.26
CA ASP A 259 -27.36 -11.22 -7.28
C ASP A 259 -27.44 -12.75 -7.15
N ASN A 260 -26.30 -13.42 -6.96
CA ASN A 260 -26.26 -14.88 -6.80
C ASN A 260 -26.94 -15.32 -5.49
N LYS A 261 -26.73 -14.57 -4.40
CA LYS A 261 -27.44 -14.80 -3.13
C LYS A 261 -28.96 -14.71 -3.32
N SER A 262 -29.43 -13.65 -3.99
CA SER A 262 -30.87 -13.45 -4.25
C SER A 262 -31.47 -14.56 -5.13
N ARG A 263 -30.73 -15.07 -6.12
CA ARG A 263 -31.18 -16.19 -6.97
C ARG A 263 -31.30 -17.48 -6.16
N ASN A 264 -30.28 -17.84 -5.39
CA ASN A 264 -30.30 -19.06 -4.56
C ASN A 264 -31.43 -19.04 -3.51
N THR A 265 -31.72 -17.89 -2.91
CA THR A 265 -32.85 -17.75 -1.98
C THR A 265 -34.18 -17.98 -2.69
N LYS A 266 -34.42 -17.33 -3.83
CA LYS A 266 -35.66 -17.52 -4.61
C LYS A 266 -35.86 -18.96 -5.08
N GLU A 267 -34.79 -19.63 -5.48
CA GLU A 267 -34.85 -21.02 -5.94
C GLU A 267 -35.15 -21.99 -4.79
N ARG A 268 -34.57 -21.77 -3.60
CA ARG A 268 -34.93 -22.52 -2.39
C ARG A 268 -36.38 -22.30 -1.97
N ASP A 269 -36.86 -21.05 -1.98
CA ASP A 269 -38.25 -20.76 -1.62
C ASP A 269 -39.23 -21.43 -2.59
N LYS A 270 -38.89 -21.46 -3.89
CA LYS A 270 -39.66 -22.17 -4.90
C LYS A 270 -39.68 -23.69 -4.65
N GLN A 271 -38.52 -24.29 -4.37
CA GLN A 271 -38.41 -25.72 -4.07
C GLN A 271 -39.20 -26.09 -2.80
N GLN A 272 -39.09 -25.29 -1.73
CA GLN A 272 -39.86 -25.51 -0.50
C GLN A 272 -41.37 -25.42 -0.74
N LYS A 273 -41.82 -24.48 -1.58
CA LYS A 273 -43.23 -24.35 -1.93
C LYS A 273 -43.73 -25.52 -2.78
N GLU A 274 -42.91 -26.05 -3.69
CA GLU A 274 -43.23 -27.26 -4.47
C GLU A 274 -43.27 -28.51 -3.59
N GLU A 275 -42.33 -28.66 -2.64
CA GLU A 275 -42.34 -29.76 -1.66
C GLU A 275 -43.53 -29.70 -0.70
N GLN A 276 -43.89 -28.51 -0.20
CA GLN A 276 -45.09 -28.32 0.62
C GLN A 276 -46.37 -28.64 -0.15
N LYS A 277 -46.47 -28.22 -1.42
CA LYS A 277 -47.62 -28.53 -2.25
C LYS A 277 -47.72 -30.05 -2.50
N LYS A 278 -46.59 -30.71 -2.74
CA LYS A 278 -46.53 -32.15 -2.95
C LYS A 278 -46.94 -32.92 -1.68
N SER A 279 -46.49 -32.50 -0.50
CA SER A 279 -46.86 -33.15 0.77
C SER A 279 -48.32 -32.91 1.13
N GLU A 280 -48.89 -31.75 0.79
CA GLU A 280 -50.33 -31.47 0.95
C GLU A 280 -51.18 -32.35 0.03
N ASP A 281 -50.81 -32.46 -1.25
CA ASP A 281 -51.50 -33.31 -2.23
C ASP A 281 -51.42 -34.80 -1.83
N GLU A 282 -50.28 -35.25 -1.28
CA GLU A 282 -50.11 -36.61 -0.77
C GLU A 282 -51.01 -36.88 0.46
N SER A 283 -51.08 -35.92 1.39
CA SER A 283 -51.95 -36.01 2.57
C SER A 283 -53.43 -36.08 2.17
N ARG A 284 -53.86 -35.31 1.16
CA ARG A 284 -55.23 -35.36 0.63
C ARG A 284 -55.58 -36.73 0.04
N ARG A 285 -54.66 -37.33 -0.73
CA ARG A 285 -54.85 -38.68 -1.31
C ARG A 285 -54.97 -39.77 -0.25
N ILE A 286 -54.23 -39.65 0.85
CA ILE A 286 -54.31 -40.60 1.97
C ILE A 286 -55.68 -40.51 2.65
N ASN A 287 -56.16 -39.29 2.93
CA ASN A 287 -57.48 -39.10 3.55
C ASN A 287 -58.63 -39.63 2.68
N GLU A 288 -58.56 -39.47 1.36
CA GLU A 288 -59.56 -39.98 0.44
C GLU A 288 -59.62 -41.51 0.45
N LYS A 289 -58.47 -42.19 0.52
CA LYS A 289 -58.38 -43.66 0.62
C LYS A 289 -58.94 -44.22 1.93
N VAL A 290 -58.92 -43.47 3.03
CA VAL A 290 -59.42 -43.92 4.34
C VAL A 290 -60.94 -43.81 4.45
N SER A 291 -61.60 -43.02 3.60
CA SER A 291 -63.06 -42.83 3.63
C SER A 291 -63.86 -43.78 2.72
N MET A 292 -63.17 -44.66 1.98
CA MET A 292 -63.79 -45.74 1.19
C MET A 292 -63.70 -47.08 1.91
#